data_AF-S4PD79-F1
#
_entry.id   AF-S4PD79-F1
#
_cell.length_a   1.000
_cell.length_b   1.000
_cell.length_c   1.000
_cell.angle_alpha   90.00
_cell.angle_beta   90.00
_cell.angle_gamma   90.00
#
_symmetry.space_group_name_H-M   'P 1'
#
loop_
_entity.id
_entity.type
_entity.pdbx_description
1 polymer ?
#
loop_
_entity_poly.entity_id
_entity_poly.type
_entity_poly.pdbx_seq_one_letter_code
_entity_poly.pdbx_strand_id
1 'polypeptide(L)'
;MARFVVLFLACLALAAARQVRRDAPASSPWQEIEKHATEFSKTFTEQINSLANSKNTQEVNKALKDGSDSVLKQLSAFSSTLQTAVNEATGKAKEVLEQSRTNIQRTAEELRKSHPEVEQQANALREKLESAVKSAVAESQKLAKEVAANMEQTNQKLAPQIKSAYDDFVKQAEEVQKKLHEAATKQ
;
A
#
# COMPACT_ATOMS: atom_id res chain seq x y z
N MET A 1 10.93 40.40 -60.94
CA MET A 1 9.62 40.87 -60.44
C MET A 1 8.77 39.64 -60.10
N ALA A 2 9.18 38.73 -59.21
CA ALA A 2 9.17 38.86 -57.75
C ALA A 2 7.86 39.45 -57.21
N ARG A 3 6.97 38.60 -56.66
CA ARG A 3 5.91 38.87 -55.63
C ARG A 3 4.56 38.12 -55.77
N PHE A 4 4.47 36.89 -56.30
CA PHE A 4 3.17 36.18 -56.29
C PHE A 4 3.20 34.64 -56.07
N VAL A 5 4.25 34.09 -55.45
CA VAL A 5 4.32 32.63 -55.20
C VAL A 5 4.55 32.26 -53.71
N VAL A 6 4.61 33.24 -52.79
CA VAL A 6 4.87 32.98 -51.36
C VAL A 6 3.60 33.09 -50.49
N LEU A 7 2.41 33.11 -51.11
CA LEU A 7 1.12 33.24 -50.41
C LEU A 7 0.40 31.90 -50.15
N PHE A 8 1.03 30.77 -50.47
CA PHE A 8 0.55 29.42 -50.09
C PHE A 8 1.29 28.82 -48.88
N LEU A 9 2.27 29.54 -48.31
CA LEU A 9 3.05 29.11 -47.14
C LEU A 9 2.56 29.70 -45.81
N ALA A 10 1.45 30.45 -45.81
CA ALA A 10 0.96 31.20 -44.64
C ALA A 10 -0.32 30.64 -43.98
N CYS A 11 -0.88 29.52 -44.45
CA CYS A 11 -2.05 28.85 -43.85
C CYS A 11 -1.75 27.47 -43.23
N LEU A 12 -0.47 27.18 -42.94
CA LEU A 12 -0.06 26.05 -42.09
C LEU A 12 0.48 26.54 -40.72
N ALA A 13 0.09 27.74 -40.32
CA ALA A 13 -0.06 28.02 -38.90
C ALA A 13 -1.24 27.17 -38.38
N LEU A 14 -1.07 26.58 -37.19
CA LEU A 14 -2.09 26.06 -36.25
C LEU A 14 -2.30 24.56 -36.04
N ALA A 15 -1.71 23.60 -36.77
CA ALA A 15 -2.15 22.20 -36.61
C ALA A 15 -1.19 21.20 -35.88
N ALA A 16 0.12 21.41 -35.81
CA ALA A 16 1.03 20.30 -35.43
C ALA A 16 2.09 20.61 -34.36
N ALA A 17 2.05 21.79 -33.74
CA ALA A 17 2.88 22.11 -32.58
C ALA A 17 2.01 22.39 -31.35
N ARG A 18 0.91 21.64 -31.19
CA ARG A 18 0.51 21.27 -29.84
C ARG A 18 1.62 20.31 -29.40
N GLN A 19 2.70 20.87 -28.87
CA GLN A 19 3.45 20.18 -27.83
C GLN A 19 2.36 19.64 -26.92
N VAL A 20 2.12 18.34 -27.04
CA VAL A 20 1.59 17.56 -25.96
C VAL A 20 2.62 17.85 -24.88
N ARG A 21 2.34 18.89 -24.08
CA ARG A 21 2.48 18.76 -22.65
C ARG A 21 2.02 17.35 -22.41
N ARG A 22 2.98 16.42 -22.25
CA ARG A 22 2.78 15.32 -21.33
C ARG A 22 2.59 16.04 -20.01
N ASP A 23 1.38 16.59 -19.82
CA ASP A 23 0.76 16.67 -18.53
C ASP A 23 1.10 15.32 -17.91
N ALA A 24 1.84 15.38 -16.81
CA ALA A 24 2.35 14.21 -16.11
C ALA A 24 1.28 13.11 -16.21
N PRO A 25 1.63 11.92 -16.76
CA PRO A 25 0.63 10.90 -17.00
C PRO A 25 -0.15 10.75 -15.70
N ALA A 26 -1.49 10.86 -15.80
CA ALA A 26 -2.44 10.78 -14.70
C ALA A 26 -1.83 9.95 -13.57
N SER A 27 -1.62 10.57 -12.40
CA SER A 27 -0.97 9.95 -11.25
C SER A 27 -1.47 8.51 -11.19
N SER A 28 -0.55 7.58 -11.52
CA SER A 28 -0.96 6.19 -11.63
C SER A 28 -1.55 5.82 -10.26
N PRO A 29 -2.68 5.08 -10.17
CA PRO A 29 -3.21 4.65 -8.88
C PRO A 29 -2.12 4.01 -7.98
N TRP A 30 -1.10 3.45 -8.62
CA TRP A 30 0.13 2.91 -8.04
C TRP A 30 1.12 3.94 -7.46
N GLN A 31 1.23 5.14 -8.04
CA GLN A 31 2.07 6.23 -7.51
C GLN A 31 1.47 6.85 -6.25
N GLU A 32 0.14 6.97 -6.20
CA GLU A 32 -0.55 7.42 -4.99
C GLU A 32 -0.41 6.39 -3.87
N ILE A 33 -0.57 5.10 -4.20
CA ILE A 33 -0.26 3.99 -3.29
C ILE A 33 1.18 4.10 -2.78
N GLU A 34 2.17 4.34 -3.64
CA GLU A 34 3.58 4.41 -3.22
C GLU A 34 3.87 5.57 -2.25
N LYS A 35 3.27 6.74 -2.49
CA LYS A 35 3.39 7.89 -1.57
C LYS A 35 2.66 7.64 -0.26
N HIS A 36 1.40 7.23 -0.33
CA HIS A 36 0.59 6.92 0.86
C HIS A 36 1.23 5.81 1.69
N ALA A 37 1.77 4.77 1.06
CA ALA A 37 2.50 3.69 1.69
C ALA A 37 3.64 4.18 2.56
N THR A 38 4.47 5.06 2.00
CA THR A 38 5.67 5.55 2.66
C THR A 38 5.31 6.46 3.84
N GLU A 39 4.36 7.38 3.62
CA GLU A 39 3.87 8.29 4.67
C GLU A 39 3.12 7.53 5.77
N PHE A 40 2.29 6.56 5.40
CA PHE A 40 1.56 5.69 6.31
C PHE A 40 2.52 4.86 7.16
N SER A 41 3.46 4.16 6.53
CA SER A 41 4.44 3.34 7.25
C SER A 41 5.26 4.16 8.24
N LYS A 42 5.68 5.36 7.85
CA LYS A 42 6.41 6.29 8.72
C LYS A 42 5.54 6.73 9.90
N THR A 43 4.32 7.20 9.63
CA THR A 43 3.40 7.70 10.67
C THR A 43 3.01 6.58 11.63
N PHE A 44 2.71 5.39 11.11
CA PHE A 44 2.41 4.20 11.89
C PHE A 44 3.57 3.84 12.81
N THR A 45 4.80 3.82 12.27
CA THR A 45 6.03 3.54 13.04
C THR A 45 6.27 4.58 14.13
N GLU A 46 6.12 5.86 13.83
CA GLU A 46 6.29 6.95 14.81
C GLU A 46 5.27 6.83 15.95
N GLN A 47 4.01 6.55 15.61
CA GLN A 47 2.97 6.41 16.62
C GLN A 47 3.13 5.15 17.45
N ILE A 48 3.48 4.01 16.85
CA ILE A 48 3.84 2.81 17.59
C ILE A 48 5.05 3.07 18.50
N ASN A 49 6.04 3.82 18.03
CA ASN A 49 7.21 4.16 18.84
C ASN A 49 6.85 5.01 20.07
N SER A 50 5.88 5.92 19.93
CA SER A 50 5.36 6.72 21.03
C SER A 50 4.71 5.88 22.15
N LEU A 51 4.21 4.68 21.83
CA LEU A 51 3.61 3.76 22.81
C LEU A 51 4.60 3.26 23.86
N ALA A 52 5.89 3.12 23.53
CA ALA A 52 6.90 2.65 24.49
C ALA A 52 7.10 3.61 25.68
N ASN A 53 6.72 4.88 25.51
CA ASN A 53 6.80 5.89 26.55
C ASN A 53 5.48 6.04 27.34
N SER A 54 4.47 5.22 27.05
CA SER A 54 3.18 5.27 27.73
C SER A 54 3.28 4.75 29.16
N LYS A 55 2.70 5.50 30.11
CA LYS A 55 2.52 5.06 31.51
C LYS A 55 1.37 4.05 31.67
N ASN A 56 0.51 3.91 30.65
CA ASN A 56 -0.72 3.14 30.72
C ASN A 56 -0.54 1.77 30.04
N THR A 57 0.37 0.97 30.59
CA THR A 57 0.87 -0.28 29.97
C THR A 57 -0.24 -1.30 29.72
N GLN A 58 -1.25 -1.40 30.59
CA GLN A 58 -2.37 -2.33 30.41
C GLN A 58 -3.27 -1.95 29.22
N GLU A 59 -3.69 -0.68 29.12
CA GLU A 59 -4.50 -0.23 27.98
C GLU A 59 -3.71 -0.28 26.67
N VAL A 60 -2.43 0.08 26.68
CA VAL A 60 -1.55 -0.03 25.52
C VAL A 60 -1.37 -1.49 25.08
N ASN A 61 -1.13 -2.41 26.01
CA ASN A 61 -0.97 -3.84 25.66
C ASN A 61 -2.25 -4.40 25.06
N LYS A 62 -3.42 -4.02 25.60
CA LYS A 62 -4.72 -4.40 25.05
C LYS A 62 -4.93 -3.82 23.66
N ALA A 63 -4.70 -2.52 23.49
CA ALA A 63 -4.82 -1.85 22.19
C ALA A 63 -3.83 -2.41 21.16
N LEU A 64 -2.62 -2.80 21.58
CA LEU A 64 -1.62 -3.43 20.74
C LEU A 64 -2.03 -4.84 20.32
N LYS A 65 -2.59 -5.62 21.24
CA LYS A 65 -3.16 -6.94 20.95
C LYS A 65 -4.32 -6.82 19.96
N ASP A 66 -5.30 -5.97 20.26
CA ASP A 66 -6.47 -5.73 19.42
C ASP A 66 -6.07 -5.16 18.04
N GLY A 67 -5.08 -4.28 18.04
CA GLY A 67 -4.49 -3.69 16.84
C GLY A 67 -3.79 -4.72 15.96
N SER A 68 -3.00 -5.59 16.59
CA SER A 68 -2.33 -6.68 15.90
C SER A 68 -3.33 -7.68 15.34
N ASP A 69 -4.39 -8.02 16.08
CA ASP A 69 -5.48 -8.88 15.60
C ASP A 69 -6.19 -8.28 14.38
N SER A 70 -6.44 -6.97 14.42
CA SER A 70 -7.03 -6.25 13.30
C SER A 70 -6.12 -6.31 12.07
N VAL A 71 -4.84 -5.96 12.21
CA VAL A 71 -3.86 -6.05 11.11
C VAL A 71 -3.74 -7.47 10.59
N LEU A 72 -3.77 -8.49 11.46
CA LEU A 72 -3.73 -9.90 11.05
C LEU A 72 -4.92 -10.29 10.18
N LYS A 73 -6.12 -9.87 10.57
CA LYS A 73 -7.33 -10.06 9.76
C LYS A 73 -7.22 -9.36 8.41
N GLN A 74 -6.68 -8.15 8.39
CA GLN A 74 -6.50 -7.39 7.14
C GLN A 74 -5.42 -7.99 6.23
N LEU A 75 -4.29 -8.44 6.77
CA LEU A 75 -3.28 -9.17 6.00
C LEU A 75 -3.85 -10.46 5.41
N SER A 76 -4.69 -11.16 6.17
CA SER A 76 -5.37 -12.37 5.70
C SER A 76 -6.37 -12.05 4.58
N ALA A 77 -7.16 -10.97 4.73
CA ALA A 77 -8.09 -10.50 3.71
C ALA A 77 -7.35 -10.05 2.44
N PHE A 78 -6.28 -9.26 2.58
CA PHE A 78 -5.42 -8.82 1.49
C PHE A 78 -4.81 -10.01 0.75
N SER A 79 -4.26 -10.99 1.48
CA SER A 79 -3.75 -12.23 0.91
C SER A 79 -4.83 -13.03 0.17
N SER A 80 -6.08 -13.01 0.63
CA SER A 80 -7.20 -13.66 -0.05
C SER A 80 -7.55 -12.93 -1.35
N THR A 81 -7.57 -11.59 -1.35
CA THR A 81 -7.78 -10.82 -2.58
C THR A 81 -6.66 -11.05 -3.57
N LEU A 82 -5.40 -11.09 -3.10
CA LEU A 82 -4.27 -11.45 -3.94
C LEU A 82 -4.41 -12.88 -4.49
N GLN A 83 -4.94 -13.83 -3.75
CA GLN A 83 -5.20 -15.19 -4.26
C GLN A 83 -6.23 -15.19 -5.41
N THR A 84 -7.30 -14.41 -5.28
CA THR A 84 -8.27 -14.24 -6.39
C THR A 84 -7.58 -13.61 -7.60
N ALA A 85 -6.79 -12.57 -7.38
CA ALA A 85 -6.02 -11.93 -8.44
C ALA A 85 -5.00 -12.87 -9.09
N VAL A 86 -4.33 -13.75 -8.32
CA VAL A 86 -3.44 -14.81 -8.83
C VAL A 86 -4.18 -15.77 -9.76
N ASN A 87 -5.40 -16.17 -9.38
CA ASN A 87 -6.19 -17.11 -10.16
C ASN A 87 -6.66 -16.51 -11.49
N GLU A 88 -6.88 -15.20 -11.51
CA GLU A 88 -7.29 -14.44 -12.69
C GLU A 88 -6.11 -13.93 -13.52
N ALA A 89 -4.93 -13.75 -12.93
CA ALA A 89 -3.72 -13.29 -13.60
C ALA A 89 -3.02 -14.38 -14.41
N THR A 90 -2.26 -13.95 -15.41
CA THR A 90 -1.45 -14.83 -16.26
C THR A 90 -0.02 -14.29 -16.41
N GLY A 91 0.91 -15.17 -16.79
CA GLY A 91 2.31 -14.81 -17.02
C GLY A 91 3.02 -14.27 -15.77
N LYS A 92 3.85 -13.24 -15.95
CA LYS A 92 4.68 -12.66 -14.87
C LYS A 92 3.87 -12.01 -13.75
N ALA A 93 2.70 -11.45 -14.06
CA ALA A 93 1.85 -10.84 -13.04
C ALA A 93 1.39 -11.89 -12.01
N LYS A 94 1.07 -13.11 -12.46
CA LYS A 94 0.72 -14.21 -11.57
C LYS A 94 1.86 -14.55 -10.60
N GLU A 95 3.09 -14.68 -11.09
CA GLU A 95 4.26 -14.99 -10.25
C GLU A 95 4.50 -13.92 -9.19
N VAL A 96 4.37 -12.64 -9.56
CA VAL A 96 4.52 -11.52 -8.63
C VAL A 96 3.41 -11.53 -7.58
N LEU A 97 2.16 -11.71 -8.00
CA LEU A 97 1.01 -11.78 -7.09
C LEU A 97 1.13 -12.97 -6.13
N GLU A 98 1.59 -14.14 -6.60
CA GLU A 98 1.84 -15.33 -5.76
C GLU A 98 2.95 -15.09 -4.74
N GLN A 99 4.04 -14.43 -5.17
CA GLN A 99 5.16 -14.12 -4.29
C GLN A 99 4.75 -13.14 -3.20
N SER A 100 4.08 -12.04 -3.55
CA SER A 100 3.58 -11.08 -2.55
C SER A 100 2.52 -11.69 -1.64
N ARG A 101 1.63 -12.52 -2.16
CA ARG A 101 0.68 -13.28 -1.33
C ARG A 101 1.42 -14.11 -0.29
N THR A 102 2.41 -14.87 -0.71
CA THR A 102 3.20 -15.75 0.17
C THR A 102 3.94 -14.93 1.25
N ASN A 103 4.47 -13.76 0.87
CA ASN A 103 5.15 -12.87 1.81
C ASN A 103 4.18 -12.24 2.82
N ILE A 104 3.00 -11.79 2.38
CA ILE A 104 1.92 -11.30 3.24
C ILE A 104 1.46 -12.41 4.22
N GLN A 105 1.28 -13.64 3.73
CA GLN A 105 0.90 -14.78 4.56
C GLN A 105 1.94 -15.09 5.63
N ARG A 106 3.22 -15.17 5.24
CA ARG A 106 4.33 -15.37 6.19
C ARG A 106 4.34 -14.28 7.24
N THR A 107 4.16 -13.03 6.83
CA THR A 107 4.09 -11.87 7.70
C THR A 107 2.93 -11.97 8.71
N ALA A 108 1.75 -12.36 8.25
CA ALA A 108 0.58 -12.57 9.10
C ALA A 108 0.81 -13.72 10.10
N GLU A 109 1.43 -14.81 9.66
CA GLU A 109 1.77 -15.94 10.54
C GLU A 109 2.80 -15.57 11.61
N GLU A 110 3.83 -14.79 11.26
CA GLU A 110 4.80 -14.28 12.23
C GLU A 110 4.15 -13.37 13.28
N LEU A 111 3.26 -12.47 12.83
CA LEU A 111 2.47 -11.63 13.74
C LEU A 111 1.57 -12.50 14.63
N ARG A 112 1.00 -13.58 14.10
CA ARG A 112 0.12 -14.50 14.84
C ARG A 112 0.86 -15.31 15.89
N LYS A 113 2.07 -15.79 15.57
CA LYS A 113 2.92 -16.51 16.52
C LYS A 113 3.32 -15.63 17.70
N SER A 114 3.40 -14.32 17.48
CA SER A 114 3.75 -13.34 18.52
C SER A 114 2.54 -12.93 19.39
N HIS A 115 1.33 -13.43 19.09
CA HIS A 115 0.06 -13.00 19.68
C HIS A 115 -0.40 -13.70 21.00
N PRO A 116 0.02 -14.94 21.33
CA PRO A 116 -0.33 -15.57 22.60
C PRO A 116 0.54 -15.17 23.81
N GLU A 117 1.73 -14.57 23.65
CA GLU A 117 2.65 -14.26 24.77
C GLU A 117 2.55 -12.82 25.35
N VAL A 118 1.51 -12.07 24.96
CA VAL A 118 1.57 -10.60 24.87
C VAL A 118 1.41 -9.82 26.17
N GLU A 119 1.00 -10.41 27.30
CA GLU A 119 1.02 -9.64 28.56
C GLU A 119 2.46 -9.29 29.02
N GLN A 120 3.47 -10.08 28.63
CA GLN A 120 4.87 -9.82 29.01
C GLN A 120 5.76 -9.26 27.89
N GLN A 121 5.36 -9.37 26.60
CA GLN A 121 6.20 -8.99 25.46
C GLN A 121 5.54 -7.97 24.51
N ALA A 122 4.92 -6.92 25.06
CA ALA A 122 4.34 -5.84 24.26
C ALA A 122 5.32 -5.22 23.26
N ASN A 123 6.61 -5.08 23.64
CA ASN A 123 7.64 -4.58 22.73
C ASN A 123 7.86 -5.52 21.51
N ALA A 124 7.87 -6.84 21.73
CA ALA A 124 8.03 -7.81 20.64
C ALA A 124 6.83 -7.79 19.71
N LEU A 125 5.60 -7.74 20.25
CA LEU A 125 4.40 -7.63 19.42
C LEU A 125 4.41 -6.32 18.63
N ARG A 126 4.85 -5.23 19.23
CA ARG A 126 4.95 -3.92 18.61
C ARG A 126 5.93 -3.92 17.44
N GLU A 127 7.13 -4.45 17.63
CA GLU A 127 8.13 -4.60 16.56
C GLU A 127 7.62 -5.50 15.44
N LYS A 128 6.92 -6.59 15.78
CA LYS A 128 6.32 -7.48 14.79
C LYS A 128 5.17 -6.84 14.03
N LEU A 129 4.34 -6.05 14.70
CA LEU A 129 3.26 -5.28 14.08
C LEU A 129 3.82 -4.23 13.13
N GLU A 130 4.84 -3.48 13.56
CA GLU A 130 5.54 -2.50 12.72
C GLU A 130 6.18 -3.17 11.51
N SER A 131 6.90 -4.26 11.73
CA SER A 131 7.53 -5.07 10.66
C SER A 131 6.47 -5.61 9.70
N ALA A 132 5.32 -6.04 10.21
CA ALA A 132 4.25 -6.59 9.41
C ALA A 132 3.62 -5.56 8.49
N VAL A 133 3.34 -4.37 9.04
CA VAL A 133 2.81 -3.24 8.28
C VAL A 133 3.83 -2.78 7.24
N LYS A 134 5.11 -2.60 7.61
CA LYS A 134 6.19 -2.26 6.67
C LYS A 134 6.32 -3.26 5.52
N SER A 135 6.30 -4.54 5.85
CA SER A 135 6.44 -5.61 4.85
C SER A 135 5.25 -5.63 3.90
N ALA A 136 4.03 -5.49 4.43
CA ALA A 136 2.83 -5.46 3.61
C ALA A 136 2.78 -4.25 2.68
N VAL A 137 3.20 -3.10 3.18
CA VAL A 137 3.34 -1.87 2.40
C VAL A 137 4.38 -2.03 1.29
N ALA A 138 5.57 -2.57 1.60
CA ALA A 138 6.63 -2.79 0.63
C ALA A 138 6.22 -3.80 -0.47
N GLU A 139 5.55 -4.89 -0.09
CA GLU A 139 4.99 -5.85 -1.03
C GLU A 139 3.94 -5.21 -1.93
N SER A 140 3.07 -4.36 -1.36
CA SER A 140 2.07 -3.64 -2.14
C SER A 140 2.70 -2.66 -3.14
N GLN A 141 3.78 -1.96 -2.77
CA GLN A 141 4.53 -1.09 -3.68
C GLN A 141 5.23 -1.88 -4.79
N LYS A 142 5.82 -3.03 -4.47
CA LYS A 142 6.44 -3.91 -5.47
C LYS A 142 5.41 -4.42 -6.46
N LEU A 143 4.29 -4.90 -5.95
CA LEU A 143 3.17 -5.41 -6.73
C LEU A 143 2.57 -4.33 -7.62
N ALA A 144 2.43 -3.10 -7.10
CA ALA A 144 2.01 -1.94 -7.87
C ALA A 144 2.96 -1.64 -9.06
N LYS A 145 4.27 -1.65 -8.84
CA LYS A 145 5.29 -1.40 -9.89
C LYS A 145 5.32 -2.50 -10.94
N GLU A 146 5.30 -3.75 -10.50
CA GLU A 146 5.40 -4.92 -11.39
C GLU A 146 4.10 -5.15 -12.18
N VAL A 147 2.94 -5.00 -11.54
CA VAL A 147 1.64 -5.08 -12.23
C VAL A 147 1.51 -3.94 -13.23
N ALA A 148 1.94 -2.71 -12.89
CA ALA A 148 1.97 -1.58 -13.81
C ALA A 148 2.92 -1.82 -15.01
N ALA A 149 4.11 -2.37 -14.75
CA ALA A 149 5.10 -2.66 -15.80
C ALA A 149 4.67 -3.80 -16.74
N ASN A 150 3.86 -4.74 -16.25
CA ASN A 150 3.37 -5.89 -16.99
C ASN A 150 1.85 -5.81 -17.28
N MET A 151 1.29 -4.60 -17.49
CA MET A 151 -0.15 -4.40 -17.75
C MET A 151 -0.60 -5.00 -19.10
N GLU A 152 -0.93 -6.28 -19.11
CA GLU A 152 -1.81 -6.89 -20.13
C GLU A 152 -3.29 -6.60 -19.80
N GLN A 153 -4.20 -6.76 -20.77
CA GLN A 153 -5.65 -6.49 -20.62
C GLN A 153 -6.28 -7.15 -19.38
N THR A 154 -5.80 -8.33 -18.98
CA THR A 154 -6.24 -9.05 -17.78
C THR A 154 -5.81 -8.33 -16.50
N ASN A 155 -4.60 -7.76 -16.47
CA ASN A 155 -4.04 -7.07 -15.31
C ASN A 155 -4.71 -5.70 -15.06
N GLN A 156 -5.34 -5.10 -16.08
CA GLN A 156 -6.16 -3.89 -15.90
C GLN A 156 -7.38 -4.12 -15.01
N LYS A 157 -7.95 -5.32 -15.00
CA LYS A 157 -9.09 -5.66 -14.14
C LYS A 157 -8.69 -5.93 -12.69
N LEU A 158 -7.45 -6.38 -12.49
CA LEU A 158 -6.87 -6.66 -11.17
C LEU A 158 -6.40 -5.40 -10.46
N ALA A 159 -5.94 -4.40 -11.21
CA ALA A 159 -5.49 -3.13 -10.67
C ALA A 159 -6.48 -2.48 -9.68
N PRO A 160 -7.80 -2.32 -9.98
CA PRO A 160 -8.75 -1.76 -9.03
C PRO A 160 -9.01 -2.67 -7.82
N GLN A 161 -8.96 -4.01 -7.97
CA GLN A 161 -9.16 -4.94 -6.86
C GLN A 161 -8.01 -4.87 -5.86
N ILE A 162 -6.77 -4.88 -6.36
CA ILE A 162 -5.55 -4.76 -5.56
C ILE A 162 -5.51 -3.38 -4.89
N LYS A 163 -5.85 -2.32 -5.62
CA LYS A 163 -5.96 -0.97 -5.05
C LYS A 163 -6.97 -0.93 -3.91
N SER A 164 -8.18 -1.45 -4.13
CA SER A 164 -9.21 -1.47 -3.08
C SER A 164 -8.73 -2.20 -1.84
N ALA A 165 -8.11 -3.36 -2.01
CA ALA A 165 -7.62 -4.15 -0.88
C ALA A 165 -6.47 -3.46 -0.14
N TYR A 166 -5.62 -2.70 -0.86
CA TYR A 166 -4.60 -1.87 -0.25
C TYR A 166 -5.22 -0.67 0.50
N ASP A 167 -6.17 0.04 -0.10
CA ASP A 167 -6.86 1.17 0.53
C ASP A 167 -7.58 0.71 1.81
N ASP A 168 -8.24 -0.45 1.77
CA ASP A 168 -8.88 -1.07 2.94
C ASP A 168 -7.85 -1.43 4.02
N PHE A 169 -6.70 -2.00 3.63
CA PHE A 169 -5.61 -2.28 4.55
C PHE A 169 -5.10 -1.01 5.24
N VAL A 170 -4.82 0.06 4.48
CA VAL A 170 -4.33 1.34 5.01
C VAL A 170 -5.36 1.93 5.97
N LYS A 171 -6.62 2.05 5.56
CA LYS A 171 -7.69 2.60 6.40
C LYS A 171 -7.81 1.88 7.74
N GLN A 172 -7.72 0.55 7.71
CA GLN A 172 -7.84 -0.27 8.91
C GLN A 172 -6.59 -0.18 9.79
N ALA A 173 -5.42 -0.09 9.18
CA ALA A 173 -4.18 0.10 9.92
C ALA A 173 -4.07 1.53 10.50
N GLU A 174 -4.67 2.54 9.87
CA GLU A 174 -4.91 3.88 10.43
C GLU A 174 -5.88 3.85 11.62
N GLU A 175 -6.95 3.05 11.57
CA GLU A 175 -7.84 2.86 12.73
C GLU A 175 -7.10 2.22 13.91
N VAL A 176 -6.24 1.23 13.64
CA VAL A 176 -5.37 0.62 14.65
C VAL A 176 -4.44 1.66 15.24
N GLN A 177 -3.76 2.43 14.38
CA GLN A 177 -2.91 3.53 14.78
C GLN A 177 -3.66 4.52 15.70
N LYS A 178 -4.88 4.93 15.34
CA LYS A 178 -5.69 5.84 16.16
C LYS A 178 -6.03 5.25 17.52
N LYS A 179 -6.45 3.98 17.58
CA LYS A 179 -6.75 3.28 18.85
C LYS A 179 -5.52 3.16 19.74
N LEU A 180 -4.37 2.88 19.13
CA LEU A 180 -3.08 2.82 19.83
C LEU A 180 -2.72 4.19 20.42
N HIS A 181 -2.86 5.25 19.63
CA HIS A 181 -2.60 6.61 20.09
C HIS A 181 -3.54 7.02 21.24
N GLU A 182 -4.84 6.74 21.12
CA GLU A 182 -5.83 6.98 22.18
C GLU A 182 -5.49 6.20 23.46
N ALA A 183 -5.09 4.94 23.34
CA ALA A 183 -4.69 4.11 24.49
C ALA A 183 -3.40 4.60 25.18
N ALA A 184 -2.47 5.20 24.42
CA ALA A 184 -1.25 5.79 25.01
C ALA A 184 -1.46 7.20 25.58
N THR A 185 -2.45 7.95 25.11
CA THR A 185 -2.73 9.32 25.57
C THR A 185 -3.79 9.41 26.66
N LYS A 186 -4.60 8.36 26.87
CA LYS A 186 -5.43 8.22 28.06
C LYS A 186 -4.55 8.17 29.31
N GLN A 187 -4.55 9.28 30.05
CA GLN A 187 -4.00 9.40 31.41
C GLN A 187 -5.14 9.38 32.43
#